data_AF-A0A7W0S3Y6-F1
#
_entry.id   AF-A0A7W0S3Y6-F1
#
_cell.length_a   1.000
_cell.length_b   1.000
_cell.length_c   1.000
_cell.angle_alpha   90.00
_cell.angle_beta   90.00
_cell.angle_gamma   90.00
#
_symmetry.space_group_name_H-M   'P 1'
#
loop_
_entity.id
_entity.type
_entity.pdbx_description
1 polymer ?
#
loop_
_entity_poly.entity_id
_entity_poly.type
_entity_poly.pdbx_seq_one_letter_code
_entity_poly.pdbx_strand_id
1 'polypeptide(L)'
;MKSKIFVLTIAFLLLSFANLFAQSSYQKPPKDIADILNSVATPSTSISPAKDKIALLEPLRYPPVSELAAPMLRLAGSRINPNTNAAHRQPYFVKLTLKNIADGKETSINLPANAQIIAPSWSADGKYLAAGNVTPGGVELWLIETATAKATKLNDVQINTAFGGFEWMPDQKSLLVNLVQKNRPAAPAYQNLTPTSPSIQETAGK
;
A
#
# COMPACT_ATOMS: atom_id res chain seq x y z
N MET A 1 -13.59 60.35 16.36
CA MET A 1 -12.52 59.34 16.18
C MET A 1 -12.98 57.90 16.41
N LYS A 2 -13.71 57.59 17.50
CA LYS A 2 -14.13 56.21 17.85
C LYS A 2 -14.98 55.50 16.78
N SER A 3 -15.90 56.22 16.12
CA SER A 3 -16.73 55.67 15.04
C SER A 3 -15.94 55.31 13.76
N LYS A 4 -14.92 56.09 13.39
CA LYS A 4 -14.07 55.78 12.21
C LYS A 4 -13.18 54.56 12.46
N ILE A 5 -12.68 54.39 13.68
CA ILE A 5 -11.90 53.21 14.10
C ILE A 5 -12.77 51.96 14.07
N PHE A 6 -14.02 52.03 14.56
CA PHE A 6 -14.94 50.89 14.56
C PHE A 6 -15.30 50.41 13.14
N VAL A 7 -15.50 51.34 12.19
CA VAL A 7 -15.77 51.00 10.78
C VAL A 7 -14.54 50.38 10.10
N LEU A 8 -13.34 50.89 10.40
CA LEU A 8 -12.08 50.31 9.89
C LEU A 8 -11.83 48.89 10.43
N THR A 9 -12.15 48.62 11.69
CA THR A 9 -12.03 47.28 12.28
C THR A 9 -13.02 46.28 11.65
N ILE A 10 -14.27 46.70 11.39
CA ILE A 10 -15.26 45.85 10.71
C ILE A 10 -14.87 45.57 9.26
N ALA A 11 -14.36 46.56 8.55
CA ALA A 11 -13.88 46.38 7.18
C ALA A 11 -12.68 45.41 7.12
N PHE A 12 -11.73 45.52 8.06
CA PHE A 12 -10.60 44.60 8.16
C PHE A 12 -11.03 43.17 8.52
N LEU A 13 -12.04 43.02 9.38
CA LEU A 13 -12.63 41.71 9.71
C LEU A 13 -13.29 41.07 8.48
N LEU A 14 -14.08 41.84 7.70
CA LEU A 14 -14.76 41.36 6.49
C LEU A 14 -13.78 40.96 5.37
N LEU A 15 -12.68 41.69 5.19
CA LEU A 15 -11.61 41.32 4.24
C LEU A 15 -10.84 40.05 4.66
N SER A 16 -10.82 39.75 5.96
CA SER A 16 -10.19 38.53 6.49
C SER A 16 -11.03 37.27 6.21
N PHE A 17 -12.36 37.38 6.15
CA PHE A 17 -13.26 36.26 5.85
C PHE A 17 -13.31 35.88 4.36
N ALA A 18 -13.03 36.81 3.44
CA ALA A 18 -13.02 36.51 2.00
C ALA A 18 -11.91 35.51 1.59
N ASN A 19 -10.84 35.41 2.39
CA ASN A 19 -9.74 34.47 2.15
C ASN A 19 -10.04 33.02 2.60
N LEU A 20 -11.13 32.77 3.35
CA LEU A 20 -11.49 31.40 3.77
C LEU A 20 -12.14 30.56 2.64
N PHE A 21 -12.64 31.18 1.56
CA PHE A 21 -13.30 30.48 0.46
C PHE A 21 -12.36 30.13 -0.72
N ALA A 22 -11.05 30.34 -0.57
CA ALA A 22 -10.07 30.08 -1.63
C ALA A 22 -9.70 28.58 -1.79
N GLN A 23 -10.14 27.69 -0.89
CA GLN A 23 -10.01 26.25 -1.07
C GLN A 23 -11.20 25.71 -1.88
N SER A 24 -10.98 25.57 -3.19
CA SER A 24 -11.90 24.83 -4.06
C SER A 24 -12.07 23.41 -3.51
N SER A 25 -13.32 22.95 -3.32
CA SER A 25 -13.60 21.54 -2.99
C SER A 25 -13.09 20.60 -4.08
N TYR A 26 -12.81 19.33 -3.74
CA TYR A 26 -12.32 18.33 -4.68
C TYR A 26 -13.17 18.28 -5.97
N GLN A 27 -12.56 18.62 -7.10
CA GLN A 27 -13.24 18.65 -8.39
C GLN A 27 -13.26 17.24 -9.00
N LYS A 28 -14.42 16.82 -9.49
CA LYS A 28 -14.56 15.57 -10.24
C LYS A 28 -14.55 15.86 -11.74
N PRO A 29 -13.89 15.03 -12.56
CA PRO A 29 -14.00 15.14 -14.00
C PRO A 29 -15.44 14.87 -14.46
N PRO A 30 -15.83 15.33 -15.66
CA PRO A 30 -17.09 14.94 -16.29
C PRO A 30 -17.25 13.41 -16.32
N LYS A 31 -18.49 12.92 -16.27
CA LYS A 31 -18.80 11.50 -16.11
C LYS A 31 -18.13 10.62 -17.17
N ASP A 32 -18.17 11.02 -18.44
CA ASP A 32 -17.61 10.22 -19.53
C ASP A 32 -16.10 10.00 -19.37
N ILE A 33 -15.38 11.04 -18.93
CA ILE A 33 -13.94 10.96 -18.62
C ILE A 33 -13.72 10.10 -17.38
N ALA A 34 -14.54 10.27 -16.35
CA ALA A 34 -14.45 9.47 -15.14
C ALA A 34 -14.66 7.97 -15.44
N ASP A 35 -15.63 7.62 -16.28
CA ASP A 35 -15.94 6.24 -16.64
C ASP A 35 -14.82 5.59 -17.45
N ILE A 36 -14.20 6.34 -18.39
CA ILE A 36 -13.04 5.86 -19.16
C ILE A 36 -11.84 5.63 -18.24
N LEU A 37 -11.54 6.56 -17.33
CA LEU A 37 -10.42 6.43 -16.41
C LEU A 37 -10.64 5.28 -15.41
N ASN A 38 -11.87 5.12 -14.91
CA ASN A 38 -12.21 4.08 -13.94
C ASN A 38 -12.63 2.74 -14.58
N SER A 39 -12.40 2.56 -15.88
CA SER A 39 -12.66 1.28 -16.55
C SER A 39 -11.83 0.16 -15.92
N VAL A 40 -12.36 -1.06 -15.95
CA VAL A 40 -11.63 -2.25 -15.47
C VAL A 40 -10.26 -2.32 -16.17
N ALA A 41 -9.21 -2.52 -15.36
CA ALA A 41 -7.86 -2.61 -15.88
C ALA A 41 -7.63 -3.96 -16.56
N THR A 42 -6.84 -3.97 -17.64
CA THR A 42 -6.37 -5.22 -18.24
C THR A 42 -5.63 -6.04 -17.18
N PRO A 43 -6.06 -7.27 -16.89
CA PRO A 43 -5.41 -8.09 -15.88
C PRO A 43 -3.97 -8.41 -16.29
N SER A 44 -3.06 -8.39 -15.32
CA SER A 44 -1.76 -9.02 -15.46
C SER A 44 -1.92 -10.53 -15.39
N THR A 45 -1.11 -11.27 -16.14
CA THR A 45 -1.17 -12.74 -16.18
C THR A 45 0.06 -13.35 -15.53
N SER A 46 -0.13 -14.41 -14.76
CA SER A 46 0.96 -15.23 -14.21
C SER A 46 0.63 -16.71 -14.41
N ILE A 47 1.50 -17.44 -15.11
CA ILE A 47 1.26 -18.85 -15.47
C ILE A 47 1.80 -19.75 -14.34
N SER A 48 1.03 -20.78 -13.96
CA SER A 48 1.50 -21.75 -12.98
C SER A 48 2.75 -22.48 -13.49
N PRO A 49 3.72 -22.82 -12.62
CA PRO A 49 4.87 -23.64 -13.03
C PRO A 49 4.47 -25.00 -13.61
N ALA A 50 3.34 -25.56 -13.16
CA ALA A 50 2.73 -26.78 -13.70
C ALA A 50 2.11 -26.60 -15.11
N LYS A 51 2.02 -25.37 -15.62
CA LYS A 51 1.48 -25.00 -16.94
C LYS A 51 0.03 -25.44 -17.17
N ASP A 52 -0.75 -25.51 -16.11
CA ASP A 52 -2.16 -25.92 -16.14
C ASP A 52 -3.13 -24.76 -15.84
N LYS A 53 -2.64 -23.67 -15.22
CA LYS A 53 -3.44 -22.51 -14.83
C LYS A 53 -2.76 -21.19 -15.13
N ILE A 54 -3.57 -20.16 -15.24
CA ILE A 54 -3.17 -18.75 -15.33
C ILE A 54 -3.87 -17.99 -14.21
N ALA A 55 -3.11 -17.29 -13.37
CA ALA A 55 -3.65 -16.28 -12.48
C ALA A 55 -3.82 -14.97 -13.25
N LEU A 56 -5.06 -14.50 -13.34
CA LEU A 56 -5.45 -13.19 -13.83
C LEU A 56 -5.54 -12.26 -12.63
N LEU A 57 -4.69 -11.23 -12.63
CA LEU A 57 -4.47 -10.30 -11.53
C LEU A 57 -4.93 -8.92 -11.97
N GLU A 58 -6.03 -8.42 -11.40
CA GLU A 58 -6.61 -7.13 -11.79
C GLU A 58 -5.97 -6.00 -10.96
N PRO A 59 -5.15 -5.12 -11.57
CA PRO A 59 -4.49 -4.06 -10.84
C PRO A 59 -5.44 -2.87 -10.60
N LEU A 60 -5.28 -2.18 -9.48
CA LEU A 60 -5.93 -0.89 -9.29
C LEU A 60 -5.06 0.24 -9.88
N ARG A 61 -5.55 0.90 -10.94
CA ARG A 61 -4.80 1.99 -11.62
C ARG A 61 -4.72 3.26 -10.78
N TYR A 62 -5.83 3.62 -10.14
CA TYR A 62 -5.99 4.89 -9.45
C TYR A 62 -6.36 4.65 -7.98
N PRO A 63 -5.37 4.58 -7.08
CA PRO A 63 -5.63 4.40 -5.66
C PRO A 63 -6.32 5.63 -5.06
N PRO A 64 -7.07 5.46 -3.95
CA PRO A 64 -7.76 6.56 -3.30
C PRO A 64 -6.78 7.58 -2.71
N VAL A 65 -7.24 8.82 -2.55
CA VAL A 65 -6.43 9.93 -1.99
C VAL A 65 -5.90 9.60 -0.59
N SER A 66 -6.64 8.82 0.20
CA SER A 66 -6.20 8.35 1.53
C SER A 66 -4.90 7.55 1.47
N GLU A 67 -4.70 6.74 0.43
CA GLU A 67 -3.46 5.97 0.23
C GLU A 67 -2.31 6.88 -0.20
N LEU A 68 -2.59 7.87 -1.05
CA LEU A 68 -1.60 8.87 -1.48
C LEU A 68 -1.13 9.75 -0.32
N ALA A 69 -2.03 10.02 0.63
CA ALA A 69 -1.76 10.79 1.84
C ALA A 69 -1.12 9.96 2.97
N ALA A 70 -0.95 8.64 2.78
CA ALA A 70 -0.35 7.79 3.80
C ALA A 70 1.11 8.23 4.10
N PRO A 71 1.59 8.03 5.35
CA PRO A 71 2.94 8.45 5.73
C PRO A 71 4.02 7.82 4.84
N MET A 72 5.04 8.61 4.48
CA MET A 72 6.17 8.17 3.66
C MET A 72 7.50 8.58 4.29
N LEU A 73 8.24 7.59 4.78
CA LEU A 73 9.64 7.76 5.16
C LEU A 73 10.53 7.61 3.92
N ARG A 74 11.52 8.49 3.78
CA ARG A 74 12.54 8.44 2.73
C ARG A 74 13.88 8.07 3.35
N LEU A 75 14.25 6.80 3.27
CA LEU A 75 15.43 6.25 3.95
C LEU A 75 16.36 5.62 2.92
N ALA A 76 17.56 6.17 2.75
CA ALA A 76 18.58 5.66 1.83
C ALA A 76 18.03 5.37 0.41
N GLY A 77 17.19 6.27 -0.12
CA GLY A 77 16.54 6.11 -1.44
C GLY A 77 15.26 5.27 -1.44
N SER A 78 14.96 4.54 -0.37
CA SER A 78 13.71 3.78 -0.21
C SER A 78 12.57 4.67 0.25
N ARG A 79 11.35 4.38 -0.24
CA ARG A 79 10.10 5.04 0.18
C ARG A 79 9.26 4.04 0.93
N ILE A 80 9.11 4.22 2.23
CA ILE A 80 8.52 3.22 3.13
C ILE A 80 7.31 3.80 3.81
N ASN A 81 6.21 3.04 3.83
CA ASN A 81 5.08 3.34 4.70
C ASN A 81 5.37 2.76 6.10
N PRO A 82 5.62 3.60 7.11
CA PRO A 82 5.98 3.13 8.45
C PRO A 82 4.86 2.37 9.15
N ASN A 83 3.60 2.59 8.76
CA ASN A 83 2.44 1.93 9.36
C ASN A 83 2.37 0.47 8.90
N THR A 84 2.68 0.20 7.63
CA THR A 84 2.51 -1.13 7.04
C THR A 84 3.81 -1.93 6.89
N ASN A 85 4.99 -1.32 7.07
CA ASN A 85 6.29 -1.94 6.78
C ASN A 85 6.41 -2.42 5.33
N ALA A 86 5.80 -1.68 4.41
CA ALA A 86 5.83 -1.94 2.97
C ALA A 86 6.37 -0.74 2.21
N ALA A 87 6.68 -0.94 0.93
CA ALA A 87 6.96 0.16 0.01
C ALA A 87 5.75 1.12 -0.04
N HIS A 88 6.03 2.41 0.03
CA HIS A 88 5.00 3.44 -0.16
C HIS A 88 4.54 3.42 -1.62
N ARG A 89 3.22 3.45 -1.85
CA ARG A 89 2.59 3.36 -3.18
C ARG A 89 3.00 2.10 -3.96
N GLN A 90 3.08 0.97 -3.26
CA GLN A 90 3.25 -0.32 -3.91
C GLN A 90 2.04 -0.63 -4.81
N PRO A 91 2.24 -0.99 -6.08
CA PRO A 91 1.16 -1.51 -6.91
C PRO A 91 0.56 -2.77 -6.29
N TYR A 92 -0.77 -2.90 -6.37
CA TYR A 92 -1.49 -4.06 -5.87
C TYR A 92 -2.64 -4.45 -6.79
N PHE A 93 -3.12 -5.67 -6.57
CA PHE A 93 -4.26 -6.25 -7.26
C PHE A 93 -5.48 -6.28 -6.33
N VAL A 94 -6.64 -5.94 -6.90
CA VAL A 94 -7.92 -5.93 -6.17
C VAL A 94 -8.75 -7.18 -6.43
N LYS A 95 -8.42 -7.91 -7.49
CA LYS A 95 -9.09 -9.17 -7.87
C LYS A 95 -8.07 -10.18 -8.36
N LEU A 96 -8.30 -11.44 -7.99
CA LEU A 96 -7.52 -12.58 -8.46
C LEU A 96 -8.47 -13.66 -8.99
N THR A 97 -8.25 -14.10 -10.23
CA THR A 97 -9.05 -15.13 -10.90
C THR A 97 -8.12 -16.20 -11.44
N LEU A 98 -8.44 -17.47 -11.21
CA LEU A 98 -7.72 -18.59 -11.79
C LEU A 98 -8.41 -19.04 -13.06
N LYS A 99 -7.66 -19.12 -14.15
CA LYS A 99 -8.10 -19.66 -15.43
C LYS A 99 -7.41 -20.98 -15.72
N ASN A 100 -8.18 -22.03 -15.95
CA ASN A 100 -7.63 -23.29 -16.43
C ASN A 100 -7.21 -23.15 -17.91
N ILE A 101 -6.03 -23.68 -18.25
CA ILE A 101 -5.49 -23.61 -19.62
C ILE A 101 -6.22 -24.58 -20.55
N ALA A 102 -6.62 -25.75 -20.05
CA ALA A 102 -7.20 -26.81 -20.86
C ALA A 102 -8.59 -26.46 -21.43
N ASP A 103 -9.46 -25.83 -20.65
CA ASP A 103 -10.85 -25.55 -20.99
C ASP A 103 -11.21 -24.05 -20.96
N GLY A 104 -10.28 -23.20 -20.52
CA GLY A 104 -10.50 -21.76 -20.37
C GLY A 104 -11.41 -21.38 -19.21
N LYS A 105 -11.81 -22.34 -18.35
CA LYS A 105 -12.73 -22.08 -17.23
C LYS A 105 -12.09 -21.15 -16.22
N GLU A 106 -12.82 -20.09 -15.86
CA GLU A 106 -12.38 -19.09 -14.89
C GLU A 106 -13.08 -19.28 -13.54
N THR A 107 -12.31 -19.22 -12.46
CA THR A 107 -12.77 -19.34 -11.08
C THR A 107 -12.21 -18.17 -10.28
N SER A 108 -13.09 -17.31 -9.78
CA SER A 108 -12.68 -16.18 -8.94
C SER A 108 -12.23 -16.68 -7.58
N ILE A 109 -11.11 -16.15 -7.08
CA ILE A 109 -10.68 -16.40 -5.70
C ILE A 109 -11.53 -15.56 -4.76
N ASN A 110 -11.98 -16.16 -3.66
CA ASN A 110 -12.70 -15.44 -2.60
C ASN A 110 -11.70 -14.70 -1.70
N LEU A 111 -11.43 -13.44 -2.02
CA LEU A 111 -10.58 -12.54 -1.24
C LEU A 111 -11.41 -11.74 -0.22
N PRO A 112 -10.80 -11.25 0.88
CA PRO A 112 -11.50 -10.37 1.80
C PRO A 112 -11.94 -9.07 1.09
N ALA A 113 -12.96 -8.41 1.64
CA ALA A 113 -13.41 -7.11 1.12
C ALA A 113 -12.26 -6.09 1.17
N ASN A 114 -12.10 -5.31 0.09
CA ASN A 114 -11.02 -4.33 -0.07
C ASN A 114 -9.60 -4.92 0.00
N ALA A 115 -9.41 -6.17 -0.45
CA ALA A 115 -8.09 -6.79 -0.54
C ALA A 115 -7.13 -5.95 -1.38
N GLN A 116 -5.90 -5.77 -0.88
CA GLN A 116 -4.79 -5.13 -1.58
C GLN A 116 -3.67 -6.16 -1.75
N ILE A 117 -3.81 -6.99 -2.78
CA ILE A 117 -2.94 -8.15 -2.98
C ILE A 117 -1.62 -7.75 -3.64
N ILE A 118 -0.51 -8.14 -3.04
CA ILE A 118 0.84 -7.85 -3.50
C ILE A 118 1.67 -9.12 -3.64
N ALA A 119 2.66 -9.06 -4.54
CA ALA A 119 3.68 -10.09 -4.76
C ALA A 119 3.15 -11.53 -4.82
N PRO A 120 2.07 -11.84 -5.57
CA PRO A 120 1.58 -13.21 -5.70
C PRO A 120 2.68 -14.11 -6.28
N SER A 121 2.99 -15.22 -5.61
CA SER A 121 4.07 -16.14 -5.97
C SER A 121 3.58 -17.58 -5.92
N TRP A 122 3.78 -18.31 -7.02
CA TRP A 122 3.38 -19.71 -7.15
C TRP A 122 4.34 -20.62 -6.39
N SER A 123 3.80 -21.66 -5.75
CA SER A 123 4.61 -22.83 -5.43
C SER A 123 5.06 -23.51 -6.73
N ALA A 124 6.22 -24.16 -6.73
CA ALA A 124 6.79 -24.81 -7.92
C ALA A 124 5.93 -25.98 -8.43
N ASP A 125 5.09 -26.56 -7.57
CA ASP A 125 4.10 -27.56 -7.98
C ASP A 125 2.78 -26.97 -8.49
N GLY A 126 2.65 -25.63 -8.46
CA GLY A 126 1.47 -24.89 -8.93
C GLY A 126 0.23 -25.04 -8.06
N LYS A 127 0.30 -25.73 -6.92
CA LYS A 127 -0.87 -26.00 -6.07
C LYS A 127 -1.29 -24.80 -5.24
N TYR A 128 -0.34 -23.91 -4.93
CA TYR A 128 -0.58 -22.75 -4.09
C TYR A 128 -0.07 -21.46 -4.70
N LEU A 129 -0.72 -20.37 -4.34
CA LEU A 129 -0.21 -19.01 -4.45
C LEU A 129 -0.03 -18.45 -3.04
N ALA A 130 1.17 -17.97 -2.72
CA ALA A 130 1.41 -17.12 -1.56
C ALA A 130 1.27 -15.66 -2.00
N ALA A 131 0.61 -14.83 -1.20
CA ALA A 131 0.45 -13.41 -1.49
C ALA A 131 0.41 -12.58 -0.21
N GLY A 132 0.89 -11.33 -0.29
CA GLY A 132 0.67 -10.36 0.77
C GLY A 132 -0.69 -9.67 0.60
N ASN A 133 -1.38 -9.35 1.69
CA ASN A 133 -2.55 -8.47 1.69
C ASN A 133 -2.23 -7.24 2.54
N VAL A 134 -2.17 -6.05 1.92
CA VAL A 134 -1.90 -4.81 2.63
C VAL A 134 -3.17 -4.36 3.36
N THR A 135 -3.05 -4.16 4.68
CA THR A 135 -4.13 -3.66 5.54
C THR A 135 -3.65 -2.44 6.33
N PRO A 136 -4.56 -1.67 6.95
CA PRO A 136 -4.15 -0.60 7.86
C PRO A 136 -3.25 -1.06 9.01
N GLY A 137 -3.33 -2.35 9.41
CA GLY A 137 -2.55 -2.93 10.50
C GLY A 137 -1.22 -3.57 10.08
N GLY A 138 -0.88 -3.58 8.79
CA GLY A 138 0.31 -4.27 8.29
C GLY A 138 0.04 -5.10 7.03
N VAL A 139 1.08 -5.78 6.55
CA VAL A 139 0.97 -6.75 5.45
C VAL A 139 0.74 -8.14 6.03
N GLU A 140 -0.44 -8.69 5.78
CA GLU A 140 -0.78 -10.06 6.14
C GLU A 140 -0.26 -11.05 5.11
N LEU A 141 0.07 -12.27 5.53
CA LEU A 141 0.38 -13.37 4.61
C LEU A 141 -0.86 -14.21 4.32
N TRP A 142 -1.13 -14.43 3.04
CA TRP A 142 -2.25 -15.22 2.56
C TRP A 142 -1.76 -16.39 1.70
N LEU A 143 -2.40 -17.54 1.89
CA LEU A 143 -2.21 -18.74 1.10
C LEU A 143 -3.48 -19.03 0.32
N ILE A 144 -3.35 -19.19 -1.00
CA ILE A 144 -4.45 -19.45 -1.92
C ILE A 144 -4.26 -20.85 -2.49
N GLU A 145 -5.20 -21.74 -2.21
CA GLU A 145 -5.22 -23.09 -2.77
C GLU A 145 -5.90 -23.07 -4.14
N THR A 146 -5.19 -23.55 -5.15
CA THR A 146 -5.60 -23.39 -6.56
C THR A 146 -6.66 -24.38 -7.01
N ALA A 147 -6.75 -25.54 -6.33
CA ALA A 147 -7.76 -26.55 -6.60
C ALA A 147 -9.15 -26.13 -6.13
N THR A 148 -9.23 -25.44 -4.99
CA THR A 148 -10.49 -25.04 -4.33
C THR A 148 -10.81 -23.56 -4.49
N ALA A 149 -9.89 -22.78 -5.05
CA ALA A 149 -9.99 -21.32 -5.14
C ALA A 149 -10.15 -20.62 -3.77
N LYS A 150 -9.69 -21.26 -2.70
CA LYS A 150 -9.83 -20.76 -1.32
C LYS A 150 -8.59 -19.95 -0.92
N ALA A 151 -8.80 -18.71 -0.50
CA ALA A 151 -7.77 -17.88 0.13
C ALA A 151 -7.89 -17.97 1.66
N THR A 152 -6.76 -18.17 2.35
CA THR A 152 -6.69 -18.27 3.80
C THR A 152 -5.57 -17.38 4.33
N LYS A 153 -5.90 -16.52 5.30
CA LYS A 153 -4.90 -15.75 6.05
C LYS A 153 -4.10 -16.67 6.97
N LEU A 154 -2.78 -16.51 6.99
CA LEU A 154 -1.94 -17.10 8.02
C LEU A 154 -1.95 -16.20 9.27
N ASN A 155 -2.50 -16.72 10.36
CA ASN A 155 -2.65 -15.97 11.61
C ASN A 155 -1.29 -15.67 12.25
N ASP A 156 -1.22 -14.56 13.00
CA ASP A 156 -0.02 -14.10 13.72
C ASP A 156 1.23 -13.84 12.86
N VAL A 157 1.05 -13.74 11.53
CA VAL A 157 2.10 -13.41 10.57
C VAL A 157 1.87 -12.01 10.01
N GLN A 158 2.81 -11.10 10.29
CA GLN A 158 2.91 -9.78 9.70
C GLN A 158 4.23 -9.69 8.93
N ILE A 159 4.16 -9.44 7.63
CA ILE A 159 5.30 -9.45 6.73
C ILE A 159 5.91 -8.05 6.63
N ASN A 160 7.24 -7.98 6.68
CA ASN A 160 7.99 -6.81 6.26
C ASN A 160 8.34 -6.94 4.77
N THR A 161 7.70 -6.11 3.94
CA THR A 161 7.96 -6.06 2.49
C THR A 161 8.78 -4.82 2.09
N ALA A 162 9.21 -4.01 3.06
CA ALA A 162 10.05 -2.84 2.79
C ALA A 162 11.50 -3.22 2.45
N PHE A 163 12.01 -4.32 3.00
CA PHE A 163 13.40 -4.79 2.82
C PHE A 163 13.51 -6.30 2.59
N GLY A 164 12.43 -6.94 2.15
CA GLY A 164 12.34 -8.38 1.98
C GLY A 164 10.95 -8.78 1.53
N GLY A 165 10.46 -9.90 2.03
CA GLY A 165 9.10 -10.35 1.75
C GLY A 165 8.92 -11.79 2.17
N PHE A 166 8.50 -12.62 1.23
CA PHE A 166 8.36 -14.05 1.42
C PHE A 166 8.77 -14.82 0.17
N GLU A 167 9.25 -16.03 0.35
CA GLU A 167 9.69 -16.91 -0.74
C GLU A 167 9.37 -18.37 -0.40
N TRP A 168 8.99 -19.13 -1.43
CA TRP A 168 8.78 -20.57 -1.32
C TRP A 168 10.10 -21.30 -1.10
N MET A 169 10.13 -22.14 -0.08
CA MET A 169 11.25 -23.04 0.14
C MET A 169 11.23 -24.19 -0.90
N PRO A 170 12.37 -24.82 -1.20
CA PRO A 170 12.44 -25.92 -2.16
C PRO A 170 11.50 -27.10 -1.86
N ASP A 171 11.11 -27.28 -0.59
CA ASP A 171 10.18 -28.32 -0.13
C ASP A 171 8.72 -28.13 -0.60
N GLN A 172 8.39 -26.97 -1.18
CA GLN A 172 7.05 -26.56 -1.65
C GLN A 172 5.97 -26.57 -0.56
N LYS A 173 6.38 -26.54 0.71
CA LYS A 173 5.49 -26.61 1.89
C LYS A 173 5.76 -25.48 2.87
N SER A 174 6.98 -24.96 2.87
CA SER A 174 7.43 -23.93 3.78
C SER A 174 7.65 -22.61 3.03
N LEU A 175 7.47 -21.49 3.74
CA LEU A 175 7.81 -20.16 3.27
C LEU A 175 8.92 -19.58 4.16
N LEU A 176 9.97 -19.04 3.55
CA LEU A 176 10.86 -18.10 4.23
C LEU A 176 10.15 -16.75 4.26
N VAL A 177 10.03 -16.12 5.44
CA VAL A 177 9.26 -14.88 5.60
C VAL A 177 10.03 -13.88 6.45
N ASN A 178 10.17 -12.65 5.96
CA ASN A 178 10.65 -11.53 6.77
C ASN A 178 9.50 -11.01 7.65
N LEU A 179 9.58 -11.25 8.95
CA LEU A 179 8.54 -10.85 9.89
C LEU A 179 8.75 -9.43 10.46
N VAL A 180 7.65 -8.73 10.70
CA VAL A 180 7.64 -7.56 11.58
C VAL A 180 7.72 -8.03 13.03
N GLN A 181 8.60 -7.43 13.82
CA GLN A 181 8.73 -7.72 15.25
C GLN A 181 7.43 -7.38 15.99
N LYS A 182 6.88 -8.33 16.76
CA LYS A 182 5.56 -8.19 17.42
C LYS A 182 5.48 -6.97 18.35
N ASN A 183 6.57 -6.66 19.05
CA ASN A 183 6.64 -5.55 20.02
C ASN A 183 7.45 -4.37 19.48
N ARG A 184 7.39 -4.12 18.16
CA ARG A 184 8.10 -2.98 17.55
C ARG A 184 7.52 -1.66 18.09
N PRO A 185 8.35 -0.72 18.57
CA PRO A 185 7.87 0.60 18.97
C PRO A 185 7.34 1.37 17.75
N ALA A 186 6.53 2.40 18.02
CA ALA A 186 6.06 3.31 16.98
C ALA A 186 7.25 3.92 16.21
N ALA A 187 7.04 4.23 14.94
CA ALA A 187 8.06 4.91 14.15
C ALA A 187 8.46 6.23 14.83
N PRO A 188 9.77 6.55 14.91
CA PRO A 188 10.22 7.80 15.50
C PRO A 188 9.57 9.00 14.79
N ALA A 189 9.06 9.95 15.57
CA ALA A 189 8.62 11.22 15.00
C ALA A 189 9.83 11.96 14.42
N TYR A 190 9.61 12.68 13.32
CA TYR A 190 10.63 13.57 12.78
C TYR A 190 10.97 14.61 13.84
N GLN A 191 12.26 14.72 14.17
CA GLN A 191 12.78 15.76 15.05
C GLN A 191 13.63 16.71 14.20
N ASN A 192 13.31 18.00 14.25
CA ASN A 192 14.17 19.02 13.68
C ASN A 192 15.38 19.20 14.60
N LEU A 193 16.41 18.39 14.41
CA LEU A 193 17.66 18.44 15.15
C LEU A 193 18.61 19.50 14.57
N THR A 194 18.11 20.68 14.21
CA THR A 194 19.00 21.79 13.84
C THR A 194 19.89 22.07 15.04
N PRO A 195 21.22 21.81 14.95
CA PRO A 195 22.09 22.03 16.08
C PRO A 195 22.16 23.52 16.36
N THR A 196 22.00 23.91 17.62
CA THR A 196 22.13 25.31 18.05
C THR A 196 23.57 25.83 17.96
N SER A 197 24.55 24.92 17.83
CA SER A 197 25.97 25.22 17.69
C SER A 197 26.70 24.08 16.95
N PRO A 198 27.88 24.34 16.36
CA PRO A 198 28.70 23.29 15.76
C PRO A 198 29.00 22.14 16.73
N SER A 199 29.02 20.91 16.23
CA SER A 199 29.49 19.74 16.97
C SER A 199 31.02 19.80 17.06
N ILE A 200 31.57 20.18 18.22
CA ILE A 200 33.00 20.13 18.49
C ILE A 200 33.34 18.75 19.06
N GLN A 201 34.19 17.99 18.36
CA GLN A 201 34.76 16.74 18.87
C GLN A 201 36.27 16.90 18.97
N GLU A 202 36.85 16.59 20.13
CA GLU A 202 38.28 16.61 20.38
C GLU A 202 38.74 15.18 20.69
N THR A 203 39.66 14.65 19.88
CA THR A 203 40.29 13.36 20.16
C THR A 203 41.60 13.66 20.87
N ALA A 204 41.63 13.60 22.20
CA ALA A 204 42.87 13.65 22.95
C ALA A 204 43.66 12.37 22.64
N GLY A 205 44.63 12.46 21.73
CA GLY A 205 45.59 11.39 21.50
C GLY A 205 46.38 11.15 22.78
N LYS A 206 46.23 9.97 23.36
CA LYS A 206 47.25 9.38 24.24
C LYS A 206 47.95 8.27 23.47
#